data_AF-A0A444ZHM9-F1
#
_entry.id   AF-A0A444ZHM9-F1
#
_cell.length_a   1.000
_cell.length_b   1.000
_cell.length_c   1.000
_cell.angle_alpha   90.00
_cell.angle_beta   90.00
_cell.angle_gamma   90.00
#
_symmetry.space_group_name_H-M   'P 1'
#
loop_
_entity.id
_entity.type
_entity.pdbx_description
1 polymer ?
#
loop_
_entity_poly.entity_id
_entity_poly.type
_entity_poly.pdbx_seq_one_letter_code
_entity_poly.pdbx_strand_id
1 'polypeptide(L)'
;MFAIKGKTLTSIITDGAMAIRNAVRDVFPEKIMLGDYEISVFKHKWVQLIEEFGFEDKPWVNNMYEEKHMWATADIREHFQRCVAHLRFKEFNADYESTRGVPVMQTCIELLERFAAEVYTHEIFLLFQPFFSRAGSMRVLNIENNNDCSKYIVCKHGRPDFLWTVEFRQEEMIFMCFYLRMESFGILCEHL
;
A
#
# COMPACT_ATOMS: atom_id res chain seq x y z
N MET A 1 34.04 5.85 -35.65
CA MET A 1 33.47 5.19 -36.83
C MET A 1 32.72 3.95 -36.35
N PHE A 2 31.42 4.05 -36.09
CA PHE A 2 30.53 2.90 -35.86
C PHE A 2 29.29 3.08 -36.72
N ALA A 3 28.96 2.01 -37.45
CA ALA A 3 28.10 2.03 -38.62
C ALA A 3 26.64 1.71 -38.25
N ILE A 4 25.75 2.67 -38.47
CA ILE A 4 24.31 2.40 -38.62
C ILE A 4 24.06 2.25 -40.12
N LYS A 5 24.25 1.04 -40.64
CA LYS A 5 23.91 0.68 -42.02
C LYS A 5 22.39 0.51 -42.14
N GLY A 6 21.70 1.58 -42.55
CA GLY A 6 20.46 1.51 -43.33
C GLY A 6 19.26 0.78 -42.71
N LYS A 7 19.10 0.78 -41.38
CA LYS A 7 17.89 0.24 -40.72
C LYS A 7 17.02 1.38 -40.22
N THR A 8 15.77 1.42 -40.68
CA THR A 8 14.74 2.33 -40.18
C THR A 8 14.31 1.88 -38.78
N LEU A 9 14.33 2.80 -37.80
CA LEU A 9 13.96 2.52 -36.41
C LEU A 9 12.46 2.19 -36.35
N THR A 10 12.09 0.96 -36.01
CA THR A 10 10.68 0.50 -35.98
C THR A 10 10.06 0.45 -34.58
N SER A 11 10.82 0.66 -33.51
CA SER A 11 10.26 0.91 -32.17
C SER A 11 11.28 1.58 -31.24
N ILE A 12 10.79 2.42 -30.32
CA ILE A 12 11.55 3.11 -29.27
C ILE A 12 11.88 2.12 -28.15
N ILE A 13 12.56 1.03 -28.49
CA ILE A 13 13.47 0.39 -27.55
C ILE A 13 14.83 0.75 -28.10
N THR A 14 15.45 1.76 -27.47
CA THR A 14 16.81 2.22 -27.78
C THR A 14 17.66 1.04 -28.26
N ASP A 15 18.12 1.15 -29.49
CA ASP A 15 18.90 0.18 -30.23
C ASP A 15 20.27 -0.03 -29.56
N GLY A 16 20.29 -0.65 -28.37
CA GLY A 16 21.47 -1.21 -27.69
C GLY A 16 22.62 -0.25 -27.36
N ALA A 17 22.57 1.03 -27.73
CA ALA A 17 23.68 1.95 -27.55
C ALA A 17 23.71 2.45 -26.10
N MET A 18 24.53 1.78 -25.27
CA MET A 18 24.75 2.12 -23.86
C MET A 18 25.04 3.62 -23.63
N ALA A 19 25.72 4.26 -24.58
CA ALA A 19 26.05 5.69 -24.54
C ALA A 19 24.81 6.60 -24.60
N ILE A 20 23.83 6.28 -25.46
CA ILE A 20 22.60 7.07 -25.59
C ILE A 20 21.74 6.88 -24.35
N ARG A 21 21.66 5.65 -23.83
CA ARG A 21 20.93 5.34 -22.61
C ARG A 21 21.50 6.05 -21.39
N ASN A 22 22.83 6.10 -21.26
CA ASN A 22 23.49 6.80 -20.17
C ASN A 22 23.30 8.32 -20.30
N ALA A 23 23.47 8.91 -21.49
CA ALA A 23 23.26 10.34 -21.71
C ALA A 23 21.80 10.77 -21.40
N VAL A 24 20.82 9.96 -21.81
CA VAL A 24 19.41 10.20 -21.47
C VAL A 24 19.19 10.08 -19.96
N ARG A 25 19.76 9.08 -19.28
CA ARG A 25 19.63 8.94 -17.82
C ARG A 25 20.30 10.07 -17.03
N ASP A 26 21.41 10.60 -17.54
CA ASP A 26 22.16 11.66 -16.88
C ASP A 26 21.44 13.02 -16.97
N VAL A 27 20.84 13.34 -18.13
CA VAL A 27 20.11 14.60 -18.34
C VAL A 27 18.63 14.49 -17.95
N PHE A 28 18.05 13.31 -18.11
CA PHE A 28 16.71 12.94 -17.65
C PHE A 28 16.81 11.82 -16.59
N PRO A 29 17.20 12.11 -15.33
CA PRO A 29 17.07 11.17 -14.22
C PRO A 29 15.65 10.58 -14.17
N GLU A 30 15.51 9.34 -13.68
CA GLU A 30 14.22 8.62 -13.62
C GLU A 30 13.08 9.50 -13.08
N LYS A 31 13.38 10.41 -12.15
CA LYS A 31 12.42 11.37 -11.57
C LYS A 31 11.84 12.41 -12.55
N ILE A 32 12.44 12.62 -13.73
CA ILE A 32 12.00 13.58 -14.75
C ILE A 32 11.07 12.93 -15.78
N MET A 33 11.33 11.67 -16.13
CA MET A 33 10.40 10.91 -16.98
C MET A 33 9.06 10.68 -16.27
N LEU A 34 9.09 10.53 -14.94
CA LEU A 34 7.95 10.18 -14.09
C LEU A 34 7.32 11.39 -13.36
N GLY A 35 7.72 12.63 -13.69
CA GLY A 35 7.34 13.83 -12.93
C GLY A 35 6.35 14.72 -13.67
N ASP A 36 5.40 15.32 -12.93
CA ASP A 36 4.47 16.34 -13.43
C ASP A 36 5.23 17.63 -13.80
N TYR A 37 5.89 17.65 -14.96
CA TYR A 37 6.59 18.83 -15.46
C TYR A 37 5.71 19.58 -16.47
N GLU A 38 5.71 20.90 -16.34
CA GLU A 38 5.22 21.76 -17.43
C GLU A 38 6.06 21.53 -18.69
N ILE A 39 5.40 21.54 -19.85
CA ILE A 39 6.01 21.35 -21.18
C ILE A 39 7.21 22.29 -21.40
N SER A 40 7.17 23.48 -20.79
CA SER A 40 8.25 24.48 -20.78
C SER A 40 9.55 23.94 -20.19
N VAL A 41 9.48 23.23 -19.06
CA VAL A 41 10.66 22.67 -18.36
C VAL A 41 11.25 21.51 -19.15
N PHE A 42 10.41 20.65 -19.73
CA PHE A 42 10.86 19.56 -20.59
C PHE A 42 11.61 20.10 -21.82
N LYS A 43 11.05 21.11 -22.51
CA LYS A 43 11.70 21.72 -23.69
C LYS A 43 13.07 22.30 -23.36
N HIS A 44 13.21 22.95 -22.21
CA HIS A 44 14.49 23.51 -21.78
C HIS A 44 15.56 22.42 -21.57
N LYS A 45 15.20 21.34 -20.87
CA LYS A 45 16.12 20.21 -20.62
C LYS A 45 16.47 19.43 -21.89
N TRP A 46 15.52 19.34 -22.82
CA TRP A 46 15.75 18.74 -24.13
C TRP A 46 16.82 19.49 -24.94
N VAL A 47 16.75 20.82 -24.97
CA VAL A 47 17.76 21.67 -25.62
C VAL A 47 19.11 21.50 -24.93
N GLN A 48 19.14 21.52 -23.59
CA GLN A 48 20.37 21.29 -22.83
C GLN A 48 21.02 19.94 -23.18
N LEU A 49 20.24 18.85 -23.29
CA LEU A 49 20.74 17.54 -23.69
C LEU A 49 21.42 17.57 -25.07
N ILE A 50 20.78 18.24 -26.03
CA ILE A 50 21.27 18.31 -27.41
C ILE A 50 22.59 19.08 -27.46
N GLU A 51 22.68 20.20 -26.76
CA GLU A 51 23.87 21.05 -26.69
C GLU A 51 25.03 20.32 -25.96
N GLU A 52 24.75 19.75 -24.78
CA GLU A 52 25.76 19.13 -23.91
C GLU A 52 26.44 17.91 -24.56
N PHE A 53 25.71 17.18 -25.42
CA PHE A 53 26.23 15.98 -26.09
C PHE A 53 26.47 16.18 -27.60
N GLY A 54 26.32 17.39 -28.13
CA GLY A 54 26.64 17.75 -29.52
C GLY A 54 25.74 17.05 -30.56
N PHE A 55 24.44 16.97 -30.29
CA PHE A 55 23.46 16.28 -31.14
C PHE A 55 22.71 17.21 -32.13
N GLU A 56 23.07 18.49 -32.19
CA GLU A 56 22.36 19.54 -32.95
C GLU A 56 22.13 19.18 -34.43
N ASP A 57 23.13 18.60 -35.09
CA ASP A 57 23.08 18.28 -36.53
C ASP A 57 22.53 16.88 -36.84
N LYS A 58 21.94 16.18 -35.87
CA LYS A 58 21.50 14.78 -36.04
C LYS A 58 20.02 14.71 -36.46
N PRO A 59 19.71 14.28 -37.70
CA PRO A 59 18.32 14.26 -38.18
C PRO A 59 17.36 13.37 -37.36
N TRP A 60 17.90 12.31 -36.74
CA TRP A 60 17.11 11.40 -35.91
C TRP A 60 16.61 12.05 -34.61
N VAL A 61 17.29 13.10 -34.11
CA VAL A 61 16.88 13.84 -32.91
C VAL A 61 15.60 14.63 -33.16
N ASN A 62 15.48 15.21 -34.35
CA ASN A 62 14.26 15.92 -34.77
C ASN A 62 13.09 14.94 -34.90
N ASN A 63 13.31 13.80 -35.58
CA ASN A 63 12.28 12.77 -35.69
C ASN A 63 11.85 12.24 -34.30
N MET A 64 12.82 12.04 -33.40
CA MET A 64 12.56 11.66 -32.00
C MET A 64 11.66 12.70 -31.32
N TYR A 65 11.99 13.99 -31.40
CA TYR A 65 11.19 15.06 -30.80
C TYR A 65 9.78 15.23 -31.43
N GLU A 66 9.61 14.92 -32.70
CA GLU A 66 8.29 14.89 -33.37
C GLU A 66 7.39 13.78 -32.81
N GLU A 67 7.96 12.62 -32.51
CA GLU A 67 7.26 11.46 -31.92
C GLU A 67 7.05 11.54 -30.40
N LYS A 68 7.38 12.66 -29.75
CA LYS A 68 7.27 12.84 -28.28
C LYS A 68 5.90 12.51 -27.68
N HIS A 69 4.83 12.59 -28.47
CA HIS A 69 3.48 12.22 -28.05
C HIS A 69 3.35 10.72 -27.72
N MET A 70 4.20 9.86 -28.30
CA MET A 70 4.25 8.44 -27.97
C MET A 70 4.98 8.15 -26.66
N TRP A 71 5.79 9.09 -26.15
CA TRP A 71 6.57 8.89 -24.92
C TRP A 71 5.69 8.93 -23.69
N ALA A 72 4.72 9.85 -23.64
CA ALA A 72 3.70 9.86 -22.60
C ALA A 72 2.94 8.52 -22.55
N THR A 73 2.60 7.95 -23.71
CA THR A 73 1.94 6.64 -23.80
C THR A 73 2.84 5.50 -23.33
N ALA A 74 4.13 5.52 -23.68
CA ALA A 74 5.10 4.53 -23.23
C ALA A 74 5.33 4.60 -21.71
N ASP A 75 5.43 5.80 -21.17
CA ASP A 75 5.61 6.07 -19.74
C ASP A 75 4.38 5.64 -18.92
N ILE A 76 3.18 6.04 -19.36
CA ILE A 76 1.92 5.58 -18.75
C ILE A 76 1.83 4.05 -18.79
N ARG A 77 2.20 3.43 -19.91
CA ARG A 77 2.19 1.97 -20.05
C ARG A 77 3.17 1.31 -19.09
N GLU A 78 4.40 1.81 -18.98
CA GLU A 78 5.40 1.28 -18.06
C GLU A 78 4.96 1.43 -16.61
N HIS A 79 4.49 2.62 -16.23
CA HIS A 79 3.93 2.89 -14.90
C HIS A 79 2.78 1.95 -14.56
N PHE A 80 1.84 1.76 -15.49
CA PHE A 80 0.73 0.85 -15.31
C PHE A 80 1.20 -0.59 -15.09
N GLN A 81 2.14 -1.08 -15.89
CA GLN A 81 2.71 -2.42 -15.73
C GLN A 81 3.44 -2.58 -14.39
N ARG A 82 4.18 -1.57 -13.93
CA ARG A 82 4.83 -1.57 -12.61
C ARG A 82 3.82 -1.60 -11.47
N CYS A 83 2.74 -0.81 -11.56
CA CYS A 83 1.65 -0.83 -10.57
C CYS A 83 0.99 -2.20 -10.51
N VAL A 84 0.69 -2.82 -11.64
CA VAL A 84 0.11 -4.18 -11.70
C VAL A 84 1.07 -5.21 -11.10
N ALA A 85 2.37 -5.15 -11.42
CA ALA A 85 3.37 -6.05 -10.85
C ALA A 85 3.49 -5.90 -9.33
N HIS A 86 3.46 -4.66 -8.82
CA HIS A 86 3.45 -4.36 -7.39
C HIS A 86 2.22 -4.90 -6.68
N LEU A 87 1.02 -4.75 -7.28
CA LEU A 87 -0.22 -5.29 -6.73
C LEU A 87 -0.18 -6.82 -6.66
N ARG A 88 0.27 -7.49 -7.73
CA ARG A 88 0.43 -8.95 -7.76
C ARG A 88 1.44 -9.45 -6.74
N PHE A 89 2.54 -8.72 -6.53
CA PHE A 89 3.52 -9.05 -5.51
C PHE A 89 2.94 -8.94 -4.10
N LYS A 90 2.15 -7.87 -3.83
CA LYS A 90 1.44 -7.73 -2.55
C LYS A 90 0.43 -8.86 -2.31
N GLU A 91 -0.35 -9.20 -3.34
CA GLU A 91 -1.30 -10.32 -3.30
C GLU A 91 -0.58 -11.64 -3.00
N PHE A 92 0.49 -11.95 -3.74
CA PHE A 92 1.31 -13.14 -3.51
C PHE A 92 1.87 -13.19 -2.08
N ASN A 93 2.35 -12.05 -1.56
CA ASN A 93 2.88 -12.00 -0.19
C ASN A 93 1.77 -12.17 0.85
N ALA A 94 0.59 -11.59 0.62
CA ALA A 94 -0.58 -11.77 1.49
C ALA A 94 -1.03 -13.24 1.52
N ASP A 95 -1.06 -13.93 0.37
CA ASP A 95 -1.36 -15.35 0.29
C ASP A 95 -0.31 -16.22 0.97
N TYR A 96 0.97 -15.89 0.80
CA TYR A 96 2.07 -16.59 1.45
C TYR A 96 1.99 -16.47 2.97
N GLU A 97 1.81 -15.26 3.50
CA GLU A 97 1.66 -15.02 4.94
C GLU A 97 0.38 -15.65 5.49
N SER A 98 -0.73 -15.60 4.74
CA SER A 98 -1.99 -16.24 5.14
C SER A 98 -1.85 -17.76 5.26
N THR A 99 -1.08 -18.40 4.38
CA THR A 99 -0.90 -19.85 4.37
C THR A 99 0.24 -20.36 5.25
N ARG A 100 1.21 -19.50 5.60
CA ARG A 100 2.46 -19.94 6.26
C ARG A 100 2.94 -19.06 7.42
N GLY A 101 2.40 -17.86 7.59
CA GLY A 101 2.70 -17.00 8.73
C GLY A 101 2.02 -17.55 9.97
N VAL A 102 2.76 -18.24 10.84
CA VAL A 102 2.23 -18.67 12.13
C VAL A 102 2.04 -17.42 13.00
N PRO A 103 0.82 -17.08 13.41
CA PRO A 103 0.59 -15.90 14.21
C PRO A 103 1.27 -16.04 15.58
N VAL A 104 2.09 -15.06 15.94
CA VAL A 104 2.75 -15.01 17.26
C VAL A 104 1.79 -14.32 18.23
N MET A 105 1.45 -15.01 19.33
CA MET A 105 0.61 -14.44 20.37
C MET A 105 1.39 -13.37 21.13
N GLN A 106 0.82 -12.18 21.25
CA GLN A 106 1.48 -11.01 21.85
C GLN A 106 0.72 -10.47 23.07
N THR A 107 -0.46 -11.00 23.36
CA THR A 107 -1.32 -10.50 24.45
C THR A 107 -1.30 -11.43 25.66
N CYS A 108 -1.73 -10.90 26.81
CA CYS A 108 -1.87 -11.69 28.04
C CYS A 108 -3.08 -12.65 28.03
N ILE A 109 -3.85 -12.70 26.93
CA ILE A 109 -5.03 -13.56 26.74
C ILE A 109 -4.81 -14.46 25.52
N GLU A 110 -3.69 -15.19 25.53
CA GLU A 110 -3.21 -15.99 24.38
C GLU A 110 -4.25 -16.95 23.80
N LEU A 111 -5.12 -17.55 24.64
CA LEU A 111 -6.14 -18.49 24.18
C LEU A 111 -7.17 -17.84 23.26
N LEU A 112 -7.61 -16.62 23.61
CA LEU A 112 -8.59 -15.88 22.82
C LEU A 112 -7.94 -15.30 21.56
N GLU A 113 -6.69 -14.84 21.68
CA GLU A 113 -5.90 -14.38 20.55
C GLU A 113 -5.66 -15.51 19.53
N ARG A 114 -5.33 -16.73 20.01
CA ARG A 114 -5.15 -17.89 19.13
C ARG A 114 -6.44 -18.28 18.43
N PHE A 115 -7.56 -18.28 19.16
CA PHE A 115 -8.86 -18.51 18.56
C PHE A 115 -9.20 -17.46 17.49
N ALA A 116 -8.92 -16.18 17.76
CA ALA A 116 -9.09 -15.12 16.78
C ALA A 116 -8.21 -15.34 15.53
N ALA A 117 -6.99 -15.85 15.70
CA ALA A 117 -6.09 -16.16 14.59
C ALA A 117 -6.57 -17.36 13.73
N GLU A 118 -7.32 -18.29 14.31
CA GLU A 118 -7.96 -19.40 13.58
C GLU A 118 -9.21 -18.96 12.80
N VAL A 119 -9.93 -17.96 13.31
CA VAL A 119 -11.19 -17.48 12.73
C VAL A 119 -10.98 -16.35 11.72
N TYR A 120 -10.04 -15.45 11.98
CA TYR A 120 -9.75 -14.31 11.10
C TYR A 120 -8.75 -14.64 10.00
N THR A 121 -8.89 -13.95 8.86
CA THR A 121 -7.80 -13.92 7.88
C THR A 121 -6.58 -13.24 8.51
N HIS A 122 -5.38 -13.57 8.04
CA HIS A 122 -4.14 -13.02 8.59
C HIS A 122 -4.13 -11.47 8.64
N GLU A 123 -4.65 -10.80 7.61
CA GLU A 123 -4.74 -9.32 7.59
C GLU A 123 -5.70 -8.78 8.67
N ILE A 124 -6.86 -9.43 8.86
CA ILE A 124 -7.81 -9.03 9.89
C ILE A 124 -7.25 -9.33 11.29
N PHE A 125 -6.52 -10.44 11.46
CA PHE A 125 -5.84 -10.77 12.70
C PHE A 125 -4.78 -9.73 13.07
N LEU A 126 -3.94 -9.31 12.11
CA LEU A 126 -2.96 -8.24 12.30
C LEU A 126 -3.63 -6.89 12.62
N LEU A 127 -4.78 -6.61 12.02
CA LEU A 127 -5.58 -5.43 12.37
C LEU A 127 -6.19 -5.54 13.77
N PHE A 128 -6.60 -6.73 14.20
CA PHE A 128 -7.20 -7.01 15.50
C PHE A 128 -6.19 -6.92 16.66
N GLN A 129 -4.98 -7.47 16.50
CA GLN A 129 -3.97 -7.59 17.56
C GLN A 129 -3.72 -6.30 18.37
N PRO A 130 -3.48 -5.13 17.75
CA PRO A 130 -3.26 -3.88 18.48
C PRO A 130 -4.47 -3.43 19.30
N PHE A 131 -5.70 -3.76 18.87
CA PHE A 131 -6.93 -3.44 19.61
C PHE A 131 -7.11 -4.39 20.79
N PHE A 132 -6.90 -5.68 20.55
CA PHE A 132 -7.00 -6.69 21.58
C PHE A 132 -5.97 -6.51 22.70
N SER A 133 -4.73 -6.11 22.35
CA SER A 133 -3.72 -5.74 23.34
C SER A 133 -4.20 -4.64 24.30
N ARG A 134 -5.02 -3.70 23.82
CA ARG A 134 -5.58 -2.62 24.66
C ARG A 134 -6.73 -3.09 25.55
N ALA A 135 -7.44 -4.16 25.17
CA ALA A 135 -8.46 -4.78 26.03
C ALA A 135 -7.87 -5.24 27.37
N GLY A 136 -6.60 -5.68 27.39
CA GLY A 136 -5.89 -6.03 28.63
C GLY A 136 -5.74 -4.87 29.63
N SER A 137 -5.95 -3.62 29.22
CA SER A 137 -5.95 -2.44 30.11
C SER A 137 -7.34 -2.03 30.58
N MET A 138 -8.39 -2.77 30.20
CA MET A 138 -9.77 -2.50 30.59
C MET A 138 -10.07 -3.09 31.97
N ARG A 139 -10.98 -2.46 32.69
CA ARG A 139 -11.47 -2.88 34.00
C ARG A 139 -12.99 -2.80 34.03
N VAL A 140 -13.62 -3.87 34.50
CA VAL A 140 -15.05 -3.86 34.86
C VAL A 140 -15.23 -3.13 36.19
N LEU A 141 -16.09 -2.12 36.22
CA LEU A 141 -16.43 -1.35 37.42
C LEU A 141 -17.76 -1.81 38.04
N ASN A 142 -18.73 -2.16 37.20
CA ASN A 142 -20.05 -2.60 37.64
C ASN A 142 -20.61 -3.65 36.70
N ILE A 143 -21.44 -4.54 37.24
CA ILE A 143 -22.17 -5.58 36.51
C ILE A 143 -23.64 -5.47 36.93
N GLU A 144 -24.49 -5.19 35.96
CA GLU A 144 -25.95 -5.16 36.11
C GLU A 144 -26.52 -6.42 35.44
N ASN A 145 -27.10 -7.33 36.23
CA ASN A 145 -27.70 -8.56 35.70
C ASN A 145 -29.21 -8.40 35.56
N ASN A 146 -29.72 -8.78 34.41
CA ASN A 146 -31.14 -8.96 34.14
C ASN A 146 -31.37 -10.41 33.67
N ASN A 147 -32.63 -10.86 33.57
CA ASN A 147 -32.92 -12.28 33.29
C ASN A 147 -32.27 -12.79 31.98
N ASP A 148 -32.22 -11.95 30.93
CA ASP A 148 -31.74 -12.37 29.60
C ASP A 148 -30.44 -11.67 29.17
N CYS A 149 -30.01 -10.66 29.93
CA CYS A 149 -28.88 -9.80 29.58
C CYS A 149 -28.05 -9.41 30.80
N SER A 150 -26.73 -9.51 30.68
CA SER A 150 -25.78 -8.96 31.64
C SER A 150 -25.09 -7.74 31.05
N LYS A 151 -25.13 -6.61 31.76
CA LYS A 151 -24.55 -5.34 31.32
C LYS A 151 -23.33 -5.00 32.16
N TYR A 152 -22.21 -4.77 31.50
CA TYR A 152 -20.91 -4.49 32.09
C TYR A 152 -20.56 -3.03 31.84
N ILE A 153 -20.24 -2.31 32.92
CA ILE A 153 -19.69 -0.96 32.84
C ILE A 153 -18.17 -1.09 32.93
N VAL A 154 -17.46 -0.75 31.85
CA VAL A 154 -16.01 -0.90 31.74
C VAL A 154 -15.33 0.46 31.58
N CYS A 155 -14.13 0.59 32.13
CA CYS A 155 -13.28 1.76 31.98
C CYS A 155 -11.84 1.35 31.65
N LYS A 156 -11.06 2.28 31.09
CA LYS A 156 -9.63 2.08 30.90
C LYS A 156 -8.88 2.36 32.20
N HIS A 157 -7.86 1.55 32.50
CA HIS A 157 -7.00 1.79 33.66
C HIS A 157 -6.40 3.21 33.62
N GLY A 158 -6.50 3.93 34.74
CA GLY A 158 -6.05 5.32 34.87
C GLY A 158 -6.97 6.38 34.24
N ARG A 159 -8.14 6.00 33.69
CA ARG A 159 -9.14 6.92 33.14
C ARG A 159 -10.58 6.55 33.56
N PRO A 160 -10.93 6.72 34.85
CA PRO A 160 -12.24 6.31 35.38
C PRO A 160 -13.41 7.15 34.85
N ASP A 161 -13.16 8.37 34.37
CA ASP A 161 -14.22 9.27 33.86
C ASP A 161 -14.77 8.84 32.49
N PHE A 162 -14.08 7.93 31.80
CA PHE A 162 -14.49 7.39 30.51
C PHE A 162 -15.05 5.98 30.70
N LEU A 163 -16.38 5.90 30.67
CA LEU A 163 -17.14 4.67 30.87
C LEU A 163 -17.76 4.20 29.55
N TRP A 164 -17.64 2.91 29.30
CA TRP A 164 -18.32 2.23 28.20
C TRP A 164 -19.22 1.14 28.75
N THR A 165 -20.26 0.83 27.97
CA THR A 165 -21.21 -0.24 28.28
C THR A 165 -21.00 -1.38 27.29
N VAL A 166 -20.85 -2.59 27.83
CA VAL A 166 -20.87 -3.85 27.09
C VAL A 166 -22.07 -4.66 27.56
N GLU A 167 -22.88 -5.15 26.65
CA GLU A 167 -24.02 -6.03 26.93
C GLU A 167 -23.71 -7.44 26.49
N PHE A 168 -24.07 -8.42 27.31
CA PHE A 168 -23.99 -9.84 27.00
C PHE A 168 -25.39 -10.43 26.97
N ARG A 169 -25.81 -10.95 25.81
CA ARG A 169 -27.07 -11.67 25.63
C ARG A 169 -26.83 -13.15 25.80
N GLN A 170 -27.50 -13.75 26.79
CA GLN A 170 -27.26 -15.15 27.14
C GLN A 170 -27.80 -16.14 26.10
N GLU A 171 -28.99 -15.87 25.53
CA GLU A 171 -29.60 -16.76 24.52
C GLU A 171 -28.75 -16.85 23.25
N GLU A 172 -28.23 -15.71 22.79
CA GLU A 172 -27.46 -15.61 21.56
C GLU A 172 -25.96 -15.87 21.79
N MET A 173 -25.51 -15.85 23.05
CA MET A 173 -24.09 -15.90 23.45
C MET A 173 -23.26 -14.77 22.80
N ILE A 174 -23.84 -13.58 22.64
CA ILE A 174 -23.22 -12.44 21.97
C ILE A 174 -22.90 -11.33 22.97
N PHE A 175 -21.69 -10.79 22.86
CA PHE A 175 -21.33 -9.52 23.49
C PHE A 175 -21.46 -8.36 22.49
N MET A 176 -22.08 -7.27 22.90
CA MET A 176 -22.27 -6.05 22.11
C MET A 176 -21.65 -4.87 22.84
N CYS A 177 -20.84 -4.07 22.15
CA CYS A 177 -20.35 -2.80 22.67
C CYS A 177 -21.02 -1.66 21.91
N PHE A 178 -21.76 -0.79 22.62
CA PHE A 178 -22.45 0.36 22.01
C PHE A 178 -21.53 1.40 21.37
N TYR A 179 -20.21 1.26 21.52
CA TYR A 179 -19.23 2.10 20.85
C TYR A 179 -19.09 1.73 19.36
N LEU A 180 -19.61 0.56 18.91
CA LEU A 180 -19.75 0.06 17.52
C LEU A 180 -18.51 0.21 16.62
N ARG A 181 -17.35 0.47 17.22
CA ARG A 181 -16.12 0.77 16.49
C ARG A 181 -15.55 -0.55 15.97
N MET A 182 -15.60 -0.71 14.64
CA MET A 182 -15.11 -1.85 13.85
C MET A 182 -16.07 -3.03 13.64
N GLU A 183 -17.35 -2.91 14.02
CA GLU A 183 -18.35 -3.95 13.67
C GLU A 183 -18.49 -4.14 12.16
N SER A 184 -18.32 -3.07 11.36
CA SER A 184 -18.32 -3.14 9.90
C SER A 184 -17.20 -4.01 9.31
N PHE A 185 -16.17 -4.32 10.10
CA PHE A 185 -15.05 -5.19 9.71
C PHE A 185 -15.12 -6.57 10.38
N GLY A 186 -16.15 -6.85 11.20
CA GLY A 186 -16.26 -8.10 11.97
C GLY A 186 -15.20 -8.26 13.07
N ILE A 187 -14.57 -7.15 13.49
CA ILE A 187 -13.49 -7.15 14.48
C ILE A 187 -14.07 -6.85 15.87
N LEU A 188 -13.70 -7.68 16.86
CA LEU A 188 -14.09 -7.48 18.25
C LEU A 188 -13.60 -6.12 18.78
N CYS A 189 -14.47 -5.43 19.52
CA CYS A 189 -14.16 -4.14 20.12
C CYS A 189 -13.15 -4.27 21.27
N GLU A 190 -12.31 -3.26 21.50
CA GLU A 190 -11.33 -3.21 22.59
C GLU A 190 -11.95 -3.18 24.00
N HIS A 191 -13.26 -3.00 24.10
CA HIS A 191 -14.00 -2.98 25.37
C HIS A 191 -14.54 -4.35 25.79
N LEU A 192 -14.49 -5.34 24.89
CA LEU A 192 -14.86 -6.74 25.13
C LEU A 192 -13.72 -7.46 25.86
#